data_AF-A0A2V7YUE3-F1
#
_entry.id   AF-A0A2V7YUE3-F1
#
_cell.length_a   1.000
_cell.length_b   1.000
_cell.length_c   1.000
_cell.angle_alpha   90.00
_cell.angle_beta   90.00
_cell.angle_gamma   90.00
#
_symmetry.space_group_name_H-M   'P 1'
#
loop_
_entity.id
_entity.type
_entity.pdbx_description
1 polymer ?
#
loop_
_entity_poly.entity_id
_entity_poly.type
_entity_poly.pdbx_seq_one_letter_code
_entity_poly.pdbx_strand_id
1 'polypeptide(L)'
;MIRWYGRLSGDMAGYLAGLATVEPGSRVLPVSFFHQPHDSRLDILGHAMSYAALEKGLIDWDNYEAASTHFPVQFADSVPWPPIGDIEARPGRLRVRQWRQRADYVYTWRMPPQHPFGNRLEQFYQPVAEADGGVLWKRLPR
;
A
#
# COMPACT_ATOMS: atom_id res chain seq x y z
N MET A 1 7.60 0.08 -26.81
CA MET A 1 7.79 1.28 -25.98
C MET A 1 6.44 1.94 -25.63
N ILE A 2 5.66 2.45 -26.59
CA ILE A 2 4.36 3.13 -26.31
C ILE A 2 3.33 2.23 -25.59
N ARG A 3 3.19 0.96 -25.98
CA ARG A 3 2.29 0.00 -25.29
C ARG A 3 2.67 -0.27 -23.83
N TRP A 4 3.96 -0.21 -23.51
CA TRP A 4 4.46 -0.42 -22.15
C TRP A 4 4.09 0.76 -21.25
N TYR A 5 4.28 2.00 -21.73
CA TYR A 5 3.83 3.20 -21.03
C TYR A 5 2.31 3.24 -20.87
N GLY A 6 1.55 2.82 -21.88
CA GLY A 6 0.09 2.71 -21.79
C GLY A 6 -0.38 1.75 -20.69
N ARG A 7 0.27 0.58 -20.58
CA ARG A 7 -0.01 -0.39 -19.51
C ARG A 7 0.31 0.17 -18.12
N LEU A 8 1.50 0.77 -17.97
CA LEU A 8 1.92 1.37 -16.70
C LEU A 8 1.00 2.50 -16.24
N SER A 9 0.56 3.35 -17.19
CA SER A 9 -0.42 4.39 -16.93
C SER A 9 -1.78 3.81 -16.51
N GLY A 10 -2.24 2.75 -17.18
CA GLY A 10 -3.46 2.03 -16.81
C GLY A 10 -3.39 1.41 -15.42
N ASP A 11 -2.28 0.74 -15.08
CA ASP A 11 -2.04 0.16 -13.76
C ASP A 11 -2.02 1.25 -12.67
N MET A 12 -1.40 2.41 -12.92
CA MET A 12 -1.41 3.55 -12.00
C MET A 12 -2.83 4.14 -11.81
N ALA A 13 -3.59 4.31 -12.89
CA ALA A 13 -4.96 4.82 -12.81
C ALA A 13 -5.87 3.86 -12.00
N GLY A 14 -5.78 2.56 -12.26
CA GLY A 14 -6.51 1.56 -11.48
C GLY A 14 -6.06 1.51 -10.02
N TYR A 15 -4.75 1.62 -9.77
CA TYR A 15 -4.20 1.68 -8.42
C TYR A 15 -4.74 2.88 -7.63
N LEU A 16 -4.80 4.06 -8.24
CA LEU A 16 -5.35 5.26 -7.61
C LEU A 16 -6.87 5.19 -7.44
N ALA A 17 -7.59 4.56 -8.37
CA ALA A 17 -9.04 4.37 -8.27
C ALA A 17 -9.41 3.56 -7.00
N GLY A 18 -8.64 2.54 -6.65
CA GLY A 18 -8.85 1.77 -5.41
C GLY A 18 -8.61 2.56 -4.12
N LEU A 19 -7.90 3.69 -4.20
CA LEU A 19 -7.65 4.61 -3.08
C LEU A 19 -8.64 5.79 -3.05
N ALA A 20 -9.57 5.89 -4.00
CA ALA A 20 -10.46 7.04 -4.15
C ALA A 20 -11.29 7.33 -2.88
N THR A 21 -11.68 6.29 -2.15
CA THR A 21 -12.53 6.39 -0.95
C THR A 21 -11.74 6.46 0.37
N VAL A 22 -10.40 6.44 0.33
CA VAL A 22 -9.61 6.58 1.57
C VAL A 22 -9.85 7.95 2.20
N GLU A 23 -10.12 7.94 3.51
CA GLU A 23 -10.39 9.14 4.29
C GLU A 23 -9.11 10.00 4.42
N PRO A 24 -9.18 11.32 4.22
CA PRO A 24 -8.04 12.21 4.45
C PRO A 24 -7.45 12.07 5.85
N GLY A 25 -6.14 12.30 5.99
CA GLY A 25 -5.45 12.21 7.28
C GLY A 25 -5.22 10.78 7.81
N SER A 26 -5.57 9.76 7.03
CA SER A 26 -5.48 8.36 7.47
C SER A 26 -4.08 7.77 7.33
N ARG A 27 -3.79 6.75 8.13
CA ARG A 27 -2.58 5.93 8.00
C ARG A 27 -2.86 4.70 7.14
N VAL A 28 -2.16 4.57 6.02
CA VAL A 28 -2.40 3.54 5.00
C VAL A 28 -1.18 2.63 4.91
N LEU A 29 -1.42 1.33 4.95
CA LEU A 29 -0.41 0.32 4.60
C LEU A 29 -0.71 -0.23 3.21
N PRO A 30 -0.02 0.22 2.15
CA PRO A 30 -0.11 -0.42 0.85
C PRO A 30 0.58 -1.79 0.90
N VAL A 31 0.01 -2.76 0.20
CA VAL A 31 0.50 -4.14 0.11
C VAL A 31 0.32 -4.60 -1.33
N SER A 32 1.36 -4.45 -2.14
CA SER A 32 1.33 -4.86 -3.54
C SER A 32 1.73 -6.32 -3.71
N PHE A 33 0.86 -7.13 -4.30
CA PHE A 33 1.19 -8.49 -4.75
C PHE A 33 1.67 -8.52 -6.21
N PHE A 34 1.80 -7.36 -6.82
CA PHE A 34 2.29 -7.20 -8.17
C PHE A 34 3.78 -6.82 -8.13
N HIS A 35 4.65 -7.81 -8.33
CA HIS A 35 6.07 -7.58 -8.56
C HIS A 35 6.32 -7.50 -10.06
N GLN A 36 6.79 -6.35 -10.54
CA GLN A 36 7.40 -6.33 -11.86
C GLN A 36 8.66 -7.21 -11.83
N PRO A 37 9.00 -7.90 -12.94
CA PRO A 37 10.26 -8.63 -13.02
C PRO A 37 11.43 -7.69 -12.71
N HIS A 38 12.45 -8.22 -12.05
CA HIS A 38 13.65 -7.60 -11.46
C HIS A 38 14.40 -6.53 -12.29
N ASP A 39 14.00 -6.28 -13.53
CA ASP A 39 14.69 -5.43 -14.50
C ASP A 39 14.04 -4.03 -14.64
N SER A 40 12.88 -3.78 -14.03
CA SER A 40 12.32 -2.43 -13.95
C SER A 40 12.83 -1.71 -12.70
N ARG A 41 13.58 -0.63 -12.91
CA ARG A 41 14.21 0.16 -11.83
C ARG A 41 13.26 1.13 -11.12
N LEU A 42 11.97 1.09 -11.40
CA LEU A 42 10.99 2.08 -10.93
C LEU A 42 9.74 1.37 -10.42
N ASP A 43 9.54 1.38 -9.11
CA ASP A 43 8.25 1.04 -8.51
C ASP A 43 7.28 2.21 -8.70
N ILE A 44 6.62 2.22 -9.85
CA ILE A 44 5.64 3.25 -10.23
C ILE A 44 4.45 3.27 -9.26
N LEU A 45 4.11 2.13 -8.62
CA LEU A 45 2.96 2.03 -7.73
C LEU A 45 3.26 2.61 -6.35
N GLY A 46 4.48 2.41 -5.84
CA GLY A 46 4.97 3.14 -4.65
C GLY A 46 4.89 4.66 -4.85
N HIS A 47 5.33 5.17 -6.00
CA HIS A 47 5.18 6.60 -6.32
C HIS A 47 3.72 7.06 -6.45
N ALA A 48 2.83 6.21 -6.98
CA ALA A 48 1.40 6.53 -7.07
C ALA A 48 0.77 6.71 -5.67
N MET A 49 1.14 5.86 -4.71
CA MET A 49 0.71 6.01 -3.30
C MET A 49 1.17 7.35 -2.73
N SER A 50 2.41 7.76 -2.99
CA SER A 50 2.93 9.07 -2.56
C SER A 50 2.12 10.25 -3.08
N TYR A 51 1.60 10.20 -4.31
CA TYR A 51 0.71 11.25 -4.83
C TYR A 51 -0.62 11.30 -4.06
N ALA A 52 -1.24 10.15 -3.83
CA ALA A 52 -2.47 10.09 -3.03
C ALA A 52 -2.22 10.54 -1.58
N ALA A 53 -1.05 10.23 -1.02
CA ALA A 53 -0.65 10.66 0.31
C ALA A 53 -0.48 12.17 0.40
N LEU A 54 0.14 12.79 -0.60
CA LEU A 54 0.27 14.25 -0.68
C LEU A 54 -1.09 14.94 -0.81
N GLU A 55 -1.95 14.45 -1.72
CA GLU A 55 -3.26 15.05 -2.00
C GLU A 55 -4.22 14.98 -0.81
N LYS A 56 -4.23 13.83 -0.11
CA LYS A 56 -5.19 13.55 0.97
C LYS A 56 -4.59 13.66 2.38
N GLY A 57 -3.31 14.03 2.49
CA GLY A 57 -2.60 14.10 3.77
C GLY A 57 -2.48 12.74 4.47
N LEU A 58 -2.20 11.67 3.72
CA LEU A 58 -2.09 10.31 4.27
C LEU A 58 -0.69 10.07 4.84
N ILE A 59 -0.61 9.16 5.81
CA ILE A 59 0.66 8.53 6.19
C ILE A 59 0.77 7.23 5.41
N ASP A 60 1.69 7.18 4.47
CA ASP A 60 2.05 5.97 3.73
C ASP A 60 3.09 5.16 4.51
N TRP A 61 2.71 3.99 5.02
CA TRP A 61 3.59 3.11 5.79
C TRP A 61 4.67 2.40 4.97
N ASP A 62 4.56 2.40 3.64
CA ASP A 62 5.55 1.80 2.74
C ASP A 62 6.44 2.86 2.06
N ASN A 63 6.42 4.09 2.57
CA ASN A 63 7.22 5.17 2.02
C ASN A 63 8.72 4.94 2.32
N TYR A 64 9.45 4.48 1.30
CA TYR A 64 10.90 4.19 1.40
C TYR A 64 11.73 5.44 1.76
N GLU A 65 11.33 6.63 1.31
CA GLU A 65 12.04 7.88 1.61
C GLU A 65 11.97 8.16 3.10
N ALA A 66 10.76 8.08 3.66
CA ALA A 66 10.48 8.26 5.08
C ALA A 66 11.10 7.18 5.97
N ALA A 67 11.32 5.98 5.41
CA ALA A 67 11.95 4.84 6.05
C ALA A 67 13.47 4.76 5.82
N SER A 68 14.12 5.85 5.39
CA SER A 68 15.57 5.91 5.25
C SER A 68 16.10 7.26 5.72
N THR A 69 17.42 7.38 5.87
CA THR A 69 18.07 8.64 6.29
C THR A 69 18.59 9.45 5.10
N HIS A 70 18.25 9.06 3.87
CA HIS A 70 18.76 9.70 2.65
C HIS A 70 17.89 10.85 2.15
N PHE A 71 16.70 11.02 2.72
CA PHE A 71 15.70 12.01 2.31
C PHE A 71 15.30 12.90 3.48
N PRO A 72 14.78 14.12 3.19
CA PRO A 72 14.32 15.04 4.23
C PRO A 72 12.99 14.63 4.88
N VAL A 73 12.21 13.76 4.24
CA VAL A 73 10.97 13.20 4.79
C VAL A 73 11.32 12.04 5.68
N GLN A 74 10.77 11.99 6.89
CA GLN A 74 11.05 10.95 7.89
C GLN A 74 9.79 10.62 8.70
N PHE A 75 9.65 9.38 9.13
CA PHE A 75 8.75 9.05 10.23
C PHE A 75 9.25 9.70 11.52
N ALA A 76 8.33 10.06 12.43
CA ALA A 76 8.73 10.57 13.73
C ALA A 76 9.54 9.52 14.53
N ASP A 77 10.53 9.96 15.32
CA ASP A 77 11.44 9.08 16.08
C ASP A 77 10.73 8.10 17.02
N SER A 78 9.52 8.46 17.47
CA SER A 78 8.68 7.62 18.33
C SER A 78 8.00 6.46 17.59
N VAL A 79 8.09 6.42 16.26
CA VAL A 79 7.47 5.42 15.41
C VAL A 79 8.49 4.32 15.09
N PRO A 80 8.20 3.04 15.43
CA PRO A 80 9.07 1.95 15.03
C PRO A 80 9.18 1.87 13.51
N TRP A 81 10.40 1.73 13.01
CA TRP A 81 10.65 1.67 11.57
C TRP A 81 9.80 0.58 10.90
N PRO A 82 9.06 0.91 9.83
CA PRO A 82 8.32 -0.10 9.09
C PRO A 82 9.30 -1.05 8.38
N PRO A 83 9.04 -2.37 8.36
CA PRO A 83 9.89 -3.32 7.67
C PRO A 83 9.62 -3.29 6.16
N ILE A 84 10.00 -2.19 5.49
CA ILE A 84 9.74 -1.93 4.05
C ILE A 84 10.14 -3.11 3.18
N GLY A 85 11.35 -3.67 3.39
CA GLY A 85 11.80 -4.83 2.62
C GLY A 85 10.90 -6.07 2.74
N ASP A 86 10.23 -6.28 3.88
CA ASP A 86 9.25 -7.36 4.02
C ASP A 86 7.90 -7.00 3.37
N ILE A 87 7.49 -5.72 3.44
CA ILE A 87 6.26 -5.23 2.81
C ILE A 87 6.37 -5.39 1.29
N GLU A 88 7.47 -4.90 0.72
CA GLU A 88 7.74 -4.95 -0.71
C GLU A 88 8.05 -6.38 -1.16
N ALA A 89 9.03 -7.09 -0.58
CA ALA A 89 9.48 -8.36 -1.15
C ALA A 89 8.57 -9.56 -0.81
N ARG A 90 7.81 -9.49 0.29
CA ARG A 90 7.04 -10.63 0.81
C ARG A 90 5.70 -10.17 1.41
N PRO A 91 4.85 -9.47 0.64
CA PRO A 91 3.59 -8.88 1.12
C PRO A 91 2.70 -9.90 1.85
N GLY A 92 2.60 -11.12 1.31
CA GLY A 92 1.83 -12.21 1.90
C GLY A 92 2.34 -12.71 3.25
N ARG A 93 3.57 -12.39 3.68
CA ARG A 93 4.14 -12.82 4.97
C ARG A 93 3.95 -11.80 6.09
N LEU A 94 3.45 -10.60 5.79
CA LEU A 94 3.21 -9.57 6.79
C LEU A 94 2.30 -10.09 7.91
N ARG A 95 2.65 -9.74 9.16
CA ARG A 95 1.89 -10.08 10.35
C ARG A 95 0.80 -9.02 10.57
N VAL A 96 -0.37 -9.22 9.95
CA VAL A 96 -1.51 -8.28 10.00
C VAL A 96 -1.82 -7.77 11.42
N ARG A 97 -1.76 -8.64 12.43
CA ARG A 97 -2.02 -8.29 13.84
C ARG A 97 -1.17 -7.11 14.33
N GLN A 98 0.08 -6.98 13.88
CA GLN A 98 0.97 -5.87 14.29
C GLN A 98 0.53 -4.53 13.70
N TRP A 99 -0.16 -4.55 12.57
CA TRP A 99 -0.63 -3.37 11.87
C TRP A 99 -1.98 -2.86 12.35
N ARG A 100 -2.76 -3.71 13.04
CA ARG A 100 -4.09 -3.36 13.58
C ARG A 100 -4.11 -2.00 14.29
N GLN A 101 -3.09 -1.62 15.05
CA GLN A 101 -3.09 -0.33 15.77
C GLN A 101 -2.36 0.79 15.01
N ARG A 102 -1.61 0.46 13.96
CA ARG A 102 -0.74 1.36 13.21
C ARG A 102 -1.39 1.87 11.93
N ALA A 103 -2.14 1.02 11.25
CA ALA A 103 -2.80 1.34 9.99
C ALA A 103 -4.31 1.45 10.19
N ASP A 104 -4.89 2.56 9.73
CA ASP A 104 -6.33 2.77 9.65
C ASP A 104 -6.90 2.00 8.45
N TYR A 105 -6.11 1.96 7.36
CA TYR A 105 -6.41 1.20 6.16
C TYR A 105 -5.25 0.31 5.74
N VAL A 106 -5.57 -0.87 5.20
CA VAL A 106 -4.64 -1.65 4.39
C VAL A 106 -5.15 -1.57 2.95
N TYR A 107 -4.27 -1.29 1.99
CA TYR A 107 -4.63 -1.27 0.58
C TYR A 107 -3.90 -2.40 -0.14
N THR A 108 -4.62 -3.42 -0.59
CA THR A 108 -4.01 -4.54 -1.32
C THR A 108 -4.14 -4.34 -2.81
N TRP A 109 -3.06 -4.46 -3.56
CA TRP A 109 -3.07 -4.37 -5.02
C TRP A 109 -2.75 -5.72 -5.67
N ARG A 110 -3.61 -6.17 -6.60
CA ARG A 110 -3.50 -7.43 -7.35
C ARG A 110 -3.28 -8.67 -6.48
N MET A 111 -3.84 -8.67 -5.27
CA MET A 111 -3.81 -9.86 -4.41
C MET A 111 -4.52 -11.02 -5.12
N PRO A 112 -3.90 -12.20 -5.25
CA PRO A 112 -4.56 -13.33 -5.89
C PRO A 112 -5.87 -13.69 -5.17
N PRO A 113 -6.93 -14.10 -5.90
CA PRO A 113 -8.16 -14.58 -5.29
C PRO A 113 -7.88 -15.68 -4.27
N GLN A 114 -8.60 -15.67 -3.14
CA GLN A 114 -8.47 -16.66 -2.05
C GLN A 114 -7.05 -16.74 -1.42
N HIS A 115 -6.20 -15.75 -1.65
CA HIS A 115 -4.87 -15.72 -1.04
C HIS A 115 -5.00 -15.66 0.50
N PRO A 116 -4.27 -16.49 1.28
CA PRO A 116 -4.41 -16.57 2.75
C PRO A 116 -4.15 -15.26 3.52
N PHE A 117 -3.64 -14.23 2.85
CA PHE A 117 -3.51 -12.89 3.42
C PHE A 117 -4.87 -12.21 3.61
N GLY A 118 -5.83 -12.41 2.70
CA GLY A 118 -7.20 -11.90 2.83
C GLY A 118 -7.87 -12.40 4.11
N ASN A 119 -7.87 -13.72 4.34
CA ASN A 119 -8.44 -14.32 5.55
C ASN A 119 -7.80 -13.81 6.86
N ARG A 120 -6.53 -13.36 6.81
CA ARG A 120 -5.85 -12.74 7.97
C ARG A 120 -6.21 -11.27 8.12
N LEU A 121 -6.47 -10.55 7.02
CA LEU A 121 -6.98 -9.18 7.04
C LEU A 121 -8.37 -9.13 7.66
N GLU A 122 -9.26 -10.03 7.25
CA GLU A 122 -10.65 -10.10 7.72
C GLU A 122 -10.80 -10.19 9.24
N GLN A 123 -9.78 -10.69 9.95
CA GLN A 123 -9.76 -10.73 11.42
C GLN A 123 -9.68 -9.35 12.09
N PHE A 124 -9.20 -8.34 11.37
CA PHE A 124 -8.89 -7.01 11.92
C PHE A 124 -9.37 -5.85 11.05
N TYR A 125 -9.72 -6.11 9.79
CA TYR A 125 -10.12 -5.15 8.77
C TYR A 125 -11.30 -5.71 7.98
N GLN A 126 -12.14 -4.83 7.45
CA GLN A 126 -13.22 -5.16 6.52
C GLN A 126 -12.99 -4.48 5.17
N PRO A 127 -13.29 -5.12 4.03
CA PRO A 127 -13.22 -4.45 2.74
C PRO A 127 -14.31 -3.38 2.65
N VAL A 128 -13.95 -2.18 2.19
CA VAL A 128 -14.86 -1.02 2.05
C VAL A 128 -14.92 -0.46 0.64
N ALA A 129 -13.96 -0.83 -0.21
CA ALA A 129 -13.95 -0.49 -1.62
C ALA A 129 -13.09 -1.49 -2.40
N GLU A 130 -13.45 -1.70 -3.67
CA GLU A 130 -12.71 -2.50 -4.63
C GLU A 130 -12.76 -1.81 -6.00
N ALA A 131 -11.61 -1.68 -6.66
CA ALA A 131 -11.51 -1.13 -8.02
C ALA A 131 -10.24 -1.66 -8.71
N ASP A 132 -10.40 -2.15 -9.95
CA ASP A 132 -9.29 -2.56 -10.85
C ASP A 132 -8.23 -3.50 -10.27
N GLY A 133 -8.63 -4.34 -9.29
CA GLY A 133 -7.73 -5.27 -8.60
C GLY A 133 -7.09 -4.72 -7.32
N GLY A 134 -7.43 -3.48 -6.96
CA GLY A 134 -7.18 -2.88 -5.66
C GLY A 134 -8.35 -3.11 -4.71
N VAL A 135 -8.06 -3.45 -3.45
CA VAL A 135 -9.06 -3.57 -2.39
C VAL A 135 -8.62 -2.73 -1.20
N LEU A 136 -9.48 -1.82 -0.76
CA LEU A 136 -9.28 -0.99 0.42
C LEU A 136 -9.94 -1.64 1.62
N TRP A 137 -9.13 -1.96 2.63
CA TRP A 137 -9.56 -2.63 3.86
C TRP A 137 -9.52 -1.63 5.01
N LYS A 138 -10.65 -1.34 5.63
CA LYS A 138 -10.77 -0.44 6.78
C LYS A 138 -10.67 -1.21 8.08
N ARG A 139 -9.92 -0.70 9.05
CA ARG A 139 -9.79 -1.31 10.37
C ARG A 139 -11.16 -1.45 11.05
N LEU A 140 -11.40 -2.63 11.65
CA LEU A 140 -12.58 -2.87 12.48
C LEU A 140 -12.52 -2.04 13.78
N PRO A 141 -13.67 -1.54 14.27
CA PRO A 141 -13.75 -0.92 15.58
C PRO A 141 -13.29 -1.91 16.68
N ARG A 142 -12.75 -1.37 17.77
CA ARG A 142 -12.23 -2.17 18.88
C ARG A 142 -13.32 -2.89 19.64
#